data_AF-A0A9E3FJU4-F1
#
_entry.id   AF-A0A9E3FJU4-F1
#
_cell.length_a   1.000
_cell.length_b   1.000
_cell.length_c   1.000
_cell.angle_alpha   90.00
_cell.angle_beta   90.00
_cell.angle_gamma   90.00
#
_symmetry.space_group_name_H-M   'P 1'
#
loop_
_entity.id
_entity.type
_entity.pdbx_description
1 polymer ?
#
loop_
_entity_poly.entity_id
_entity_poly.type
_entity_poly.pdbx_seq_one_letter_code
_entity_poly.pdbx_strand_id
1 'polypeptide(L)'
;MNSPFTPALALLQGGALDNLQQSLQHPDLSKFLIIGALLFSIGVAGVLTRRNIIVIFMSIELILNAANLNFIAFSRYLQEQGSVNAVAGQVFTVFIIVVAAAEAAIGLGLVIALYRNRETIFVDKIDLLKW
;
A
#
# COMPACT_ATOMS: atom_id res chain seq x y z
N MET A 1 1.66 12.38 -56.49
CA MET A 1 1.16 11.04 -56.87
C MET A 1 0.84 10.32 -55.56
N ASN A 2 -0.36 10.57 -55.04
CA ASN A 2 -0.81 10.04 -53.74
C ASN A 2 -1.64 8.81 -54.08
N SER A 3 -1.11 7.61 -53.81
CA SER A 3 -1.84 6.39 -54.08
C SER A 3 -3.13 6.35 -53.24
N PRO A 4 -4.26 5.90 -53.80
CA PRO A 4 -5.59 5.94 -53.17
C PRO A 4 -5.76 4.98 -51.96
N PHE A 5 -4.66 4.43 -51.43
CA PHE A 5 -4.65 3.40 -50.38
C PHE A 5 -4.15 3.88 -49.01
N THR A 6 -3.76 5.15 -48.87
CA THR A 6 -3.30 5.72 -47.59
C THR A 6 -4.34 5.81 -46.45
N PRO A 7 -5.65 6.05 -46.67
CA PRO A 7 -6.58 6.20 -45.54
C PRO A 7 -6.91 4.86 -44.85
N ALA A 8 -6.96 3.75 -45.59
CA ALA A 8 -7.22 2.43 -45.01
C ALA A 8 -6.03 1.88 -44.20
N LEU A 9 -4.80 2.14 -44.66
CA LEU A 9 -3.58 1.76 -43.96
C LEU A 9 -3.35 2.59 -42.68
N ALA A 10 -3.74 3.87 -42.69
CA ALA A 10 -3.68 4.75 -41.51
C ALA A 10 -4.71 4.36 -40.42
N LEU A 11 -5.89 3.90 -40.83
CA LEU A 11 -6.92 3.39 -39.90
C LEU A 11 -6.52 2.06 -39.24
N LEU A 12 -5.77 1.20 -39.94
CA LEU A 12 -5.25 -0.06 -39.39
C LEU A 12 -4.01 0.13 -38.50
N GLN A 13 -3.17 1.14 -38.75
CA GLN A 13 -1.95 1.38 -37.99
C GLN A 13 -2.15 2.27 -36.75
N GLY A 14 -3.10 3.20 -36.73
CA GLY A 14 -3.37 4.02 -35.53
C GLY A 14 -4.14 3.24 -34.46
N GLY A 15 -5.40 2.90 -34.73
CA GLY A 15 -6.28 2.34 -33.70
C GLY A 15 -5.89 0.96 -33.17
N ALA A 16 -5.33 0.07 -33.99
CA ALA A 16 -4.93 -1.27 -33.51
C ALA A 16 -3.66 -1.23 -32.65
N LEU A 17 -2.70 -0.35 -32.99
CA LEU A 17 -1.48 -0.17 -32.20
C LEU A 17 -1.77 0.60 -30.91
N ASP A 18 -2.68 1.56 -30.94
CA ASP A 18 -3.16 2.27 -29.75
C ASP A 18 -3.84 1.31 -28.76
N ASN A 19 -4.71 0.41 -29.24
CA ASN A 19 -5.37 -0.60 -28.40
C ASN A 19 -4.39 -1.64 -27.81
N LEU A 20 -3.34 -2.01 -28.56
CA LEU A 20 -2.28 -2.90 -28.07
C LEU A 20 -1.38 -2.19 -27.06
N GLN A 21 -1.02 -0.92 -27.30
CA GLN A 21 -0.30 -0.09 -26.32
C GLN A 21 -1.14 0.13 -25.06
N GLN A 22 -2.44 0.36 -25.19
CA GLN A 22 -3.39 0.50 -24.10
C GLN A 22 -3.44 -0.79 -23.27
N SER A 23 -3.61 -1.95 -23.92
CA SER A 23 -3.57 -3.28 -23.27
C SER A 23 -2.25 -3.57 -22.55
N LEU A 24 -1.13 -3.03 -23.04
CA LEU A 24 0.20 -3.17 -22.42
C LEU A 24 0.45 -2.14 -21.30
N GLN A 25 -0.27 -1.01 -21.28
CA GLN A 25 -0.07 0.11 -20.36
C GLN A 25 -0.91 0.01 -19.08
N HIS A 26 -1.91 -0.86 -19.01
CA HIS A 26 -2.70 -1.03 -17.79
C HIS A 26 -1.93 -1.88 -16.78
N PRO A 27 -1.44 -1.32 -15.65
CA PRO A 27 -1.01 -2.15 -14.54
C PRO A 27 -2.25 -2.87 -13.98
N ASP A 28 -2.37 -4.14 -14.35
CA ASP A 28 -3.43 -5.03 -13.91
C ASP A 28 -3.55 -5.00 -12.37
N LEU A 29 -4.78 -4.96 -11.86
CA LEU A 29 -5.10 -4.90 -10.41
C LEU A 29 -4.29 -5.94 -9.63
N SER A 30 -4.13 -7.12 -10.21
CA SER A 30 -3.33 -8.23 -9.70
C SER A 30 -1.92 -7.81 -9.28
N LYS A 31 -1.25 -6.93 -10.03
CA LYS A 31 0.12 -6.47 -9.72
C LYS A 31 0.16 -5.68 -8.41
N PHE A 32 -0.80 -4.77 -8.21
CA PHE A 32 -0.88 -4.00 -6.97
C PHE A 32 -1.25 -4.87 -5.77
N LEU A 33 -2.14 -5.85 -5.95
CA LEU A 33 -2.50 -6.79 -4.89
C LEU A 33 -1.33 -7.69 -4.49
N ILE A 34 -0.51 -8.14 -5.44
CA ILE A 34 0.71 -8.90 -5.16
C ILE A 34 1.70 -8.03 -4.36
N ILE A 35 1.92 -6.78 -4.77
CA ILE A 35 2.81 -5.86 -4.04
C ILE A 35 2.25 -5.61 -2.62
N GLY A 36 0.96 -5.34 -2.49
CA GLY A 36 0.30 -5.17 -1.19
C GLY A 36 0.45 -6.40 -0.30
N ALA A 37 0.24 -7.60 -0.83
CA ALA A 37 0.42 -8.86 -0.09
C ALA A 37 1.87 -9.08 0.34
N LEU A 38 2.85 -8.75 -0.51
CA LEU A 38 4.28 -8.83 -0.17
C LEU A 38 4.64 -7.86 0.95
N LEU A 39 4.25 -6.58 0.83
CA LEU A 39 4.51 -5.56 1.85
C LEU A 39 3.84 -5.91 3.19
N PHE A 40 2.60 -6.39 3.15
CA PHE A 40 1.88 -6.86 4.32
C PHE A 40 2.62 -8.02 4.99
N SER A 41 3.04 -9.02 4.21
CA SER A 41 3.77 -10.19 4.73
C SER A 41 5.11 -9.81 5.34
N ILE A 42 5.86 -8.89 4.72
CA ILE A 42 7.11 -8.35 5.26
C ILE A 42 6.85 -7.61 6.57
N GLY A 43 5.81 -6.80 6.64
CA GLY A 43 5.40 -6.12 7.86
C GLY A 43 5.06 -7.10 8.98
N VAL A 44 4.26 -8.14 8.70
CA VAL A 44 3.93 -9.20 9.67
C VAL A 44 5.20 -9.93 10.14
N ALA A 45 6.07 -10.33 9.21
CA ALA A 45 7.34 -10.96 9.57
C ALA A 45 8.21 -10.02 10.43
N GLY A 46 8.21 -8.71 10.14
CA GLY A 46 8.89 -7.70 10.95
C GLY A 46 8.34 -7.64 12.37
N VAL A 47 7.02 -7.60 12.55
CA VAL A 47 6.39 -7.59 13.88
C VAL A 47 6.77 -8.83 14.70
N LEU A 48 6.80 -10.01 14.07
CA LEU A 48 7.04 -11.28 14.77
C LEU A 48 8.52 -11.55 15.08
N THR A 49 9.44 -11.04 14.26
CA THR A 49 10.88 -11.40 14.37
C THR A 49 11.71 -10.35 15.09
N ARG A 50 11.23 -9.12 15.20
CA ARG A 50 12.01 -7.99 15.73
C ARG A 50 11.81 -7.87 17.24
N ARG A 51 12.91 -7.64 17.95
CA ARG A 51 12.91 -7.39 19.40
C ARG A 51 12.95 -5.92 19.77
N ASN A 52 13.41 -5.07 18.84
CA ASN A 52 13.46 -3.63 19.04
C ASN A 52 12.06 -3.06 18.80
N ILE A 53 11.48 -2.44 19.84
CA ILE A 53 10.13 -1.88 19.83
C ILE A 53 9.90 -0.85 18.72
N ILE A 54 10.92 -0.04 18.40
CA ILE A 54 10.84 0.96 17.32
C ILE A 54 10.69 0.26 15.97
N VAL A 55 11.42 -0.84 15.76
CA VAL A 55 11.34 -1.61 14.51
C VAL A 55 10.00 -2.35 14.40
N ILE A 56 9.42 -2.77 15.53
CA ILE A 56 8.07 -3.33 15.56
C ILE A 56 7.05 -2.27 15.11
N PHE A 57 7.11 -1.04 15.64
CA PHE A 57 6.25 0.07 15.19
C PHE A 57 6.41 0.36 13.69
N MET A 58 7.64 0.45 13.18
CA MET A 58 7.89 0.62 11.74
C MET A 58 7.29 -0.52 10.90
N SER A 59 7.24 -1.74 11.44
CA SER A 59 6.65 -2.90 10.76
C SER A 59 5.12 -2.82 10.75
N ILE A 60 4.49 -2.30 11.81
CA ILE A 60 3.05 -2.03 11.87
C ILE A 60 2.66 -0.94 10.85
N GLU A 61 3.44 0.13 10.77
CA GLU A 61 3.26 1.19 9.76
C GLU A 61 3.34 0.65 8.32
N LEU A 62 4.26 -0.32 8.09
CA LEU A 62 4.36 -0.99 6.79
C LEU A 62 3.12 -1.84 6.47
N ILE A 63 2.55 -2.52 7.46
CA ILE A 63 1.29 -3.27 7.32
C ILE A 63 0.14 -2.32 6.95
N LEU A 64 0.01 -1.19 7.64
CA LEU A 64 -1.04 -0.19 7.37
C LEU A 64 -0.87 0.44 5.98
N ASN A 65 0.37 0.70 5.55
CA ASN A 65 0.65 1.18 4.20
C ASN A 65 0.32 0.15 3.11
N ALA A 66 0.54 -1.14 3.37
CA ALA A 66 0.14 -2.20 2.44
C ALA A 66 -1.38 -2.28 2.30
N ALA A 67 -2.14 -2.13 3.39
CA ALA A 67 -3.59 -2.05 3.36
C ALA A 67 -4.07 -0.82 2.55
N ASN A 68 -3.45 0.34 2.76
CA ASN A 68 -3.74 1.56 1.99
C ASN A 68 -3.51 1.41 0.49
N LEU A 69 -2.42 0.75 0.09
CA LEU A 69 -2.16 0.44 -1.31
C LEU A 69 -3.30 -0.39 -1.93
N ASN A 70 -3.77 -1.42 -1.22
CA ASN A 70 -4.89 -2.24 -1.68
C ASN A 70 -6.20 -1.45 -1.79
N PHE A 71 -6.51 -0.57 -0.82
CA PHE A 71 -7.70 0.27 -0.88
C PHE A 71 -7.69 1.22 -2.09
N ILE A 72 -6.55 1.86 -2.37
CA ILE A 72 -6.40 2.72 -3.55
C ILE A 72 -6.49 1.90 -4.84
N ALA A 73 -5.87 0.72 -4.90
CA ALA A 73 -5.91 -0.14 -6.07
C ALA A 73 -7.35 -0.59 -6.41
N PHE A 74 -8.11 -1.03 -5.41
CA PHE A 74 -9.53 -1.38 -5.59
C PHE A 74 -10.39 -0.17 -5.95
N SER A 75 -10.14 0.99 -5.34
CA SER A 75 -10.81 2.25 -5.68
C SER A 75 -10.66 2.60 -7.16
N ARG A 76 -9.43 2.52 -7.69
CA ARG A 76 -9.15 2.76 -9.12
C ARG A 76 -9.82 1.73 -10.02
N TYR A 77 -9.73 0.45 -9.69
CA TYR A 77 -10.37 -0.62 -10.48
C TYR A 77 -11.89 -0.44 -10.57
N LEU A 78 -12.55 -0.11 -9.45
CA LEU A 78 -13.99 0.14 -9.44
C LEU A 78 -14.38 1.42 -10.20
N GLN A 79 -13.49 2.42 -10.23
CA GLN A 79 -13.68 3.64 -11.03
C GLN A 79 -13.69 3.33 -12.53
N GLU A 80 -12.76 2.50 -12.99
CA GLU A 80 -12.65 2.09 -14.39
C GLU A 80 -13.87 1.26 -14.84
N GLN A 81 -14.51 0.53 -13.92
CA GLN A 81 -15.76 -0.20 -14.19
C GLN A 81 -17.03 0.66 -14.16
N GLY A 82 -16.91 1.97 -13.95
CA GLY A 82 -18.06 2.89 -13.94
C GLY A 82 -18.88 2.85 -12.64
N SER A 83 -18.34 2.32 -11.54
CA SER A 83 -19.02 2.30 -10.24
C SER A 83 -19.11 3.71 -9.65
N VAL A 84 -20.31 4.10 -9.19
CA VAL A 84 -20.61 5.42 -8.62
C VAL A 84 -19.87 5.67 -7.29
N ASN A 85 -19.43 4.61 -6.60
CA ASN A 85 -18.83 4.70 -5.27
C ASN A 85 -17.30 4.51 -5.23
N ALA A 86 -16.63 4.77 -6.35
CA ALA A 86 -15.19 4.54 -6.50
C ALA A 86 -14.30 5.35 -5.53
N VAL A 87 -14.83 6.40 -4.90
CA VAL A 87 -14.09 7.27 -3.97
C VAL A 87 -13.94 6.64 -2.56
N ALA A 88 -14.71 5.60 -2.24
CA ALA A 88 -14.70 4.99 -0.90
C ALA A 88 -13.30 4.53 -0.45
N GLY A 89 -12.54 3.85 -1.33
CA GLY A 89 -11.19 3.38 -0.99
C GLY A 89 -10.22 4.53 -0.69
N GLN A 90 -10.31 5.65 -1.41
CA GLN A 90 -9.50 6.84 -1.13
C GLN A 90 -9.81 7.46 0.23
N VAL A 91 -11.10 7.53 0.58
CA VAL A 91 -11.55 8.03 1.89
C VAL A 91 -11.03 7.14 3.01
N PHE A 92 -11.17 5.82 2.90
CA PHE A 92 -10.63 4.87 3.86
C PHE A 92 -9.11 5.03 4.03
N THR A 93 -8.36 5.21 2.95
CA THR A 93 -6.91 5.44 3.03
C THR A 93 -6.56 6.70 3.83
N VAL A 94 -7.26 7.81 3.63
CA VAL A 94 -7.04 9.03 4.42
C VAL A 94 -7.29 8.79 5.91
N PHE A 95 -8.39 8.11 6.26
CA PHE A 95 -8.66 7.76 7.65
C PHE A 95 -7.57 6.87 8.25
N ILE A 96 -7.09 5.86 7.52
CA ILE A 96 -6.01 4.99 8.00
C ILE A 96 -4.72 5.78 8.22
N ILE A 97 -4.36 6.70 7.32
CA ILE A 97 -3.18 7.56 7.49
C ILE A 97 -3.31 8.42 8.77
N VAL A 98 -4.50 8.98 9.03
CA VAL A 98 -4.74 9.78 10.23
C VAL A 98 -4.65 8.92 11.49
N VAL A 99 -5.23 7.71 11.47
CA VAL A 99 -5.15 6.76 12.60
C VAL A 99 -3.70 6.31 12.83
N ALA A 100 -2.95 6.01 11.77
CA ALA A 100 -1.54 5.65 11.85
C ALA A 100 -0.70 6.78 12.47
N ALA A 101 -0.92 8.03 12.05
CA ALA A 101 -0.25 9.18 12.65
C ALA A 101 -0.55 9.33 14.14
N ALA A 102 -1.81 9.10 14.56
CA ALA A 102 -2.21 9.12 15.96
C ALA A 102 -1.56 7.96 16.75
N GLU A 103 -1.56 6.75 16.19
CA GLU A 103 -0.93 5.56 16.79
C GLU A 103 0.58 5.78 16.97
N ALA A 104 1.30 6.25 15.94
CA ALA A 104 2.73 6.50 16.01
C ALA A 104 3.09 7.55 17.07
N ALA A 105 2.29 8.61 17.22
CA ALA A 105 2.47 9.63 18.26
C ALA A 105 2.31 9.04 19.68
N ILE A 106 1.26 8.24 19.90
CA ILE A 106 1.00 7.57 21.18
C ILE A 106 2.08 6.51 21.47
N GLY A 107 2.42 5.71 20.46
CA GLY A 107 3.41 4.63 20.54
C GLY A 107 4.80 5.15 20.88
N LEU A 108 5.27 6.20 20.20
CA LEU A 108 6.56 6.81 20.52
C LEU A 108 6.56 7.45 21.91
N GLY A 109 5.48 8.11 22.31
CA GLY A 109 5.32 8.63 23.66
C GLY A 109 5.45 7.55 24.74
N LEU A 110 4.83 6.39 24.50
CA LEU A 110 4.95 5.21 25.37
C LEU A 110 6.38 4.66 25.40
N VAL A 111 7.04 4.55 24.24
CA VAL A 111 8.44 4.09 24.14
C VAL A 111 9.37 4.99 24.94
N ILE A 112 9.23 6.31 24.82
CA ILE A 112 10.04 7.27 25.58
C ILE A 112 9.79 7.12 27.08
N ALA A 113 8.53 7.01 27.49
CA ALA A 113 8.17 6.81 28.90
C ALA A 113 8.75 5.50 29.46
N LEU A 114 8.73 4.41 28.68
CA LEU A 114 9.33 3.13 29.04
C LEU A 114 10.86 3.24 29.12
N TYR A 115 11.49 3.86 28.12
CA TYR A 115 12.94 4.04 28.08
C TYR A 115 13.45 4.83 29.28
N ARG A 116 12.72 5.85 29.73
CA ARG A 116 13.06 6.62 30.94
C ARG A 116 13.09 5.76 32.22
N ASN A 117 12.32 4.68 32.28
CA ASN A 117 12.20 3.84 33.48
C ASN A 117 13.01 2.53 33.40
N ARG A 118 13.41 2.11 32.19
CA ARG A 118 14.02 0.80 31.92
C ARG A 118 15.34 0.87 31.14
N GLU A 119 15.70 2.05 30.61
CA GLU A 119 16.89 2.31 29.79
C GLU A 119 17.09 1.29 28.64
N THR A 120 15.99 0.71 28.14
CA THR A 120 16.04 -0.29 27.08
C THR A 120 14.85 -0.17 26.14
N ILE A 121 15.10 -0.48 24.86
CA ILE A 121 14.12 -0.50 23.77
C ILE A 121 13.81 -1.92 23.27
N PHE A 122 14.34 -2.93 23.97
CA PHE A 122 14.15 -4.33 23.63
C PHE A 122 12.98 -4.91 24.42
N VAL A 123 11.98 -5.44 23.71
CA VAL A 123 10.72 -5.92 24.29
C VAL A 123 10.91 -7.19 25.15
N ASP A 124 11.93 -8.00 24.85
CA ASP A 124 12.26 -9.22 25.60
C ASP A 124 12.84 -8.95 27.00
N LYS A 125 13.24 -7.71 27.27
CA LYS A 125 13.70 -7.25 28.60
C LYS A 125 12.60 -6.63 29.46
N ILE A 126 11.36 -6.60 28.96
CA ILE A 126 10.20 -6.05 29.68
C ILE A 126 9.34 -7.23 30.18
N ASP A 127 9.89 -8.02 31.11
CA ASP A 127 9.30 -9.26 31.61
C ASP A 127 8.78 -9.17 33.06
N LEU A 128 8.55 -7.95 33.55
CA LEU A 128 8.18 -7.65 34.94
C LEU A 128 6.90 -8.36 35.44
N LEU A 129 6.04 -8.82 34.52
CA LEU A 129 4.77 -9.49 34.82
C LEU A 129 4.81 -11.01 34.52
N LYS A 130 6.00 -11.57 34.35
CA LYS A 130 6.20 -13.01 34.17
C LYS A 130 6.18 -13.68 35.56
N TRP A 131 5.32 -14.70 35.72
CA TRP A 131 5.30 -15.58 36.90
C TRP A 131 6.43 -16.60 36.83
#